data_AF-A0A6N4DI19-F1
#
_entry.id   AF-A0A6N4DI19-F1
#
_cell.length_a   1.000
_cell.length_b   1.000
_cell.length_c   1.000
_cell.angle_alpha   90.00
_cell.angle_beta   90.00
_cell.angle_gamma   90.00
#
_symmetry.space_group_name_H-M   'P 1'
#
loop_
_entity.id
_entity.type
_entity.pdbx_description
1 polymer ?
#
loop_
_entity_poly.entity_id
_entity_poly.type
_entity_poly.pdbx_seq_one_letter_code
_entity_poly.pdbx_strand_id
1 'polypeptide(L)' 'QLDELNFAVIAVGDSCYDTFCSAGRDCDALLDKLHAKRAVEHLEIDMATEDPEEKAAEWLPKLITWLNSKQT' A
#
# COMPACT_ATOMS: atom_id res chain seq x y z
N GLN A 1 6.09 6.74 -18.83
CA GLN A 1 6.38 6.03 -17.58
C GLN A 1 6.15 7.01 -16.43
N LEU A 2 6.28 6.59 -15.18
CA LEU A 2 5.86 7.32 -13.98
C LEU A 2 7.06 7.65 -13.08
N ASP A 3 8.22 7.91 -13.68
CA ASP A 3 9.54 7.90 -13.06
C ASP A 3 9.73 8.98 -11.97
N GLU A 4 8.85 9.99 -11.91
CA GLU A 4 8.80 11.03 -10.88
C GLU A 4 7.75 10.76 -9.77
N LEU A 5 6.79 9.87 -10.03
CA LEU A 5 5.76 9.50 -9.06
C LEU A 5 6.38 8.63 -7.96
N ASN A 6 6.12 9.01 -6.71
CA ASN A 6 6.35 8.14 -5.56
C ASN A 6 5.00 7.70 -5.01
N PHE A 7 4.86 6.45 -4.58
CA PHE A 7 3.57 5.87 -4.22
C PHE A 7 3.66 4.87 -3.05
N ALA A 8 2.54 4.65 -2.38
CA ALA A 8 2.33 3.54 -1.46
C ALA A 8 0.86 3.10 -1.56
N VAL A 9 0.58 1.82 -1.30
CA VAL A 9 -0.76 1.23 -1.41
C VAL A 9 -1.18 0.62 -0.08
N ILE A 10 -2.44 0.82 0.28
CA ILE A 10 -3.17 -0.01 1.25
C ILE A 10 -4.22 -0.77 0.45
N ALA A 11 -4.07 -2.09 0.38
CA ALA A 11 -5.06 -3.00 -0.17
C ALA A 11 -6.02 -3.39 0.95
N VAL A 12 -7.31 -3.13 0.77
CA VAL A 12 -8.37 -3.59 1.67
C VAL A 12 -9.14 -4.69 0.96
N GLY A 13 -9.33 -5.82 1.64
CA GLY A 13 -10.05 -6.97 1.12
C GLY A 13 -10.73 -7.75 2.23
N ASP A 14 -11.30 -8.89 1.86
CA ASP A 14 -11.94 -9.85 2.77
C ASP A 14 -11.51 -11.25 2.29
N SER A 15 -10.92 -12.03 3.19
CA SER A 15 -10.35 -13.35 2.89
C SER A 15 -11.40 -14.43 2.60
N CYS A 16 -12.68 -14.13 2.79
CA CYS A 16 -13.80 -14.98 2.36
C CYS A 16 -14.04 -14.94 0.84
N TYR A 17 -13.33 -14.10 0.09
CA TYR A 17 -13.43 -13.97 -1.37
C TYR A 17 -12.13 -14.40 -2.06
N ASP A 18 -12.26 -15.17 -3.16
CA ASP A 18 -11.13 -15.71 -3.94
C ASP A 18 -10.12 -14.64 -4.42
N THR A 19 -10.53 -13.38 -4.51
CA THR A 19 -9.72 -12.24 -4.99
C THR A 19 -9.21 -11.34 -3.86
N PHE A 20 -9.09 -11.84 -2.62
CA PHE A 20 -8.56 -11.15 -1.44
C PHE A 20 -7.38 -10.22 -1.78
N CYS A 21 -7.55 -8.91 -1.55
CA CYS A 21 -6.57 -7.84 -1.81
C CYS A 21 -5.97 -7.74 -3.24
N SER A 22 -6.49 -8.48 -4.23
CA SER A 22 -5.88 -8.54 -5.58
C SER A 22 -5.77 -7.17 -6.23
N ALA A 23 -6.86 -6.39 -6.27
CA ALA A 23 -6.86 -5.07 -6.90
C ALA A 23 -5.82 -4.10 -6.32
N GLY A 24 -5.44 -4.27 -5.05
CA GLY A 24 -4.33 -3.53 -4.43
C GLY A 24 -2.97 -4.00 -4.95
N ARG A 25 -2.69 -5.31 -4.91
CA ARG A 25 -1.46 -5.90 -5.47
C ARG A 25 -1.29 -5.62 -6.96
N ASP A 26 -2.38 -5.69 -7.72
CA ASP A 26 -2.40 -5.44 -9.17
C ASP A 26 -2.10 -3.96 -9.48
N CYS A 27 -2.58 -3.03 -8.65
CA CYS A 27 -2.26 -1.60 -8.72
C CYS A 27 -0.78 -1.33 -8.37
N ASP A 28 -0.31 -1.89 -7.25
CA ASP A 28 1.05 -1.73 -6.73
C ASP A 28 2.10 -2.25 -7.73
N ALA A 29 1.88 -3.46 -8.27
CA ALA A 29 2.72 -4.06 -9.29
C ALA A 29 2.64 -3.32 -10.64
N LEU A 30 1.51 -2.72 -10.99
CA LEU A 30 1.38 -1.90 -12.21
C LEU A 30 2.14 -0.57 -12.07
N LEU A 31 2.10 0.07 -10.90
CA LEU A 31 2.85 1.30 -10.62
C LEU A 31 4.36 1.04 -10.68
N ASP A 32 4.84 -0.04 -10.05
CA ASP A 32 6.22 -0.51 -10.10
C ASP A 32 6.69 -0.78 -11.55
N LYS A 33 5.88 -1.54 -12.31
CA LYS A 33 6.10 -1.83 -13.75
C LYS A 33 6.09 -0.58 -14.64
N LEU A 34 5.43 0.50 -14.21
CA LEU A 34 5.43 1.80 -14.88
C LEU A 34 6.59 2.71 -14.43
N HIS A 35 7.52 2.21 -13.61
CA HIS A 35 8.67 2.93 -13.01
C HIS A 35 8.31 3.95 -11.91
N ALA A 36 7.10 3.90 -11.35
CA ALA A 36 6.82 4.67 -10.14
C ALA A 36 7.65 4.13 -8.97
N LYS A 37 8.00 5.00 -8.01
CA LYS A 37 8.89 4.67 -6.90
C LYS A 37 8.07 4.30 -5.65
N ARG A 38 8.10 3.02 -5.29
CA ARG A 38 7.50 2.51 -4.05
C ARG A 38 8.16 3.19 -2.84
N ALA A 39 7.37 3.87 -2.03
CA ALA A 39 7.83 4.56 -0.83
C ALA A 39 8.06 3.57 0.33
N VAL A 40 7.07 2.71 0.57
CA VAL A 40 7.07 1.64 1.56
C VAL A 40 6.35 0.42 0.99
N GLU A 41 6.58 -0.75 1.58
CA GLU A 41 5.84 -1.97 1.25
C GLU A 41 4.33 -1.77 1.45
N HIS A 42 3.52 -2.34 0.55
CA HIS A 42 2.07 -2.17 0.60
C HIS A 42 1.49 -2.89 1.83
N LEU A 43 0.40 -2.35 2.36
CA LEU A 43 -0.39 -3.05 3.37
C LEU A 43 -1.45 -3.91 2.67
N GLU A 44 -1.70 -5.10 3.21
CA GLU A 44 -2.95 -5.83 2.97
C GLU A 44 -3.72 -5.89 4.29
N ILE A 45 -5.03 -5.67 4.24
CA ILE A 45 -5.94 -5.69 5.39
C ILE A 45 -7.05 -6.70 5.09
N ASP A 46 -7.29 -7.62 6.01
CA ASP A 46 -8.40 -8.58 5.95
C ASP A 46 -9.58 -8.15 6.83
N MET A 47 -10.64 -7.58 6.22
CA MET A 47 -11.87 -7.20 6.92
C MET A 47 -12.62 -8.37 7.58
N ALA A 48 -12.29 -9.63 7.27
CA ALA A 48 -12.85 -10.78 7.98
C ALA A 48 -12.21 -11.01 9.35
N THR A 49 -11.01 -10.46 9.61
CA THR A 49 -10.22 -10.73 10.83
C THR A 49 -9.56 -9.50 11.48
N GLU A 50 -9.51 -8.35 10.81
CA GLU A 50 -8.80 -7.14 11.23
C GLU A 50 -9.65 -5.88 11.04
N ASP A 51 -9.49 -4.88 11.94
CA ASP A 51 -10.08 -3.55 11.73
C ASP A 51 -9.22 -2.69 10.77
N PRO A 52 -9.79 -2.12 9.70
CA PRO A 52 -9.01 -1.34 8.73
C PRO A 52 -8.46 0.00 9.24
N GLU A 53 -9.11 0.65 10.21
CA GLU A 53 -8.62 1.92 10.78
C GLU A 53 -7.43 1.65 11.71
N GLU A 54 -7.53 0.63 12.57
CA GLU A 54 -6.41 0.19 13.43
C GLU A 54 -5.20 -0.24 12.58
N LYS A 55 -5.40 -1.07 11.55
CA LYS A 55 -4.31 -1.56 10.69
C LYS A 55 -3.65 -0.47 9.85
N ALA A 56 -4.46 0.46 9.31
CA ALA A 56 -3.91 1.62 8.61
C ALA A 56 -3.08 2.50 9.58
N ALA A 57 -3.55 2.69 10.82
CA ALA A 57 -2.83 3.45 11.85
C ALA A 57 -1.51 2.78 12.29
N GLU A 58 -1.45 1.44 12.39
CA GLU A 58 -0.20 0.70 12.66
C GLU A 58 0.84 0.86 11.54
N TRP A 59 0.41 0.92 10.27
CA TRP A 59 1.29 1.03 9.11
C TRP A 59 1.74 2.47 8.81
N LEU A 60 0.87 3.47 9.03
CA LEU A 60 1.08 4.87 8.67
C LEU A 60 2.41 5.49 9.17
N PRO A 61 2.94 5.18 10.37
CA PRO A 61 4.26 5.64 10.80
C PRO A 61 5.41 5.30 9.84
N LYS A 62 5.32 4.19 9.09
CA LYS A 62 6.30 3.81 8.06
C LYS A 62 6.33 4.86 6.93
N LEU A 63 5.15 5.23 6.43
CA LEU A 63 5.00 6.23 5.38
C LEU A 63 5.39 7.63 5.87
N ILE A 64 5.01 8.02 7.09
CA ILE A 64 5.43 9.30 7.70
C ILE A 64 6.96 9.37 7.82
N THR A 65 7.61 8.29 8.27
CA THR A 65 9.08 8.22 8.36
C THR A 65 9.73 8.37 6.98
N TRP A 66 9.17 7.73 5.94
CA TRP A 66 9.64 7.89 4.57
C TRP A 66 9.45 9.32 4.05
N LEU A 67 8.28 9.93 4.28
CA LEU A 67 7.98 11.30 3.83
C LEU A 67 8.96 12.32 4.43
N ASN A 68 9.25 12.20 5.72
CA ASN A 68 10.23 13.05 6.40
C ASN A 68 11.64 12.88 5.79
N SER A 69 12.01 11.67 5.35
CA SER A 69 13.29 11.41 4.66
C SER A 69 13.41 12.01 3.25
N LYS A 70 12.31 12.55 2.69
CA LYS A 70 12.28 13.23 1.38
C LYS A 70 12.20 14.75 1.45
N GLN A 71 12.18 15.31 2.65
CA GLN A 71 12.07 16.76 2.89
C GLN A 71 13.41 17.39 3.33
N THR A 72 14.52 16.71 3.05
CA THR A 72 15.92 17.11 3.31
C THR A 72 16.72 17.07 2.02
#